data_AF-A0A2D5CRE0-F1
#
_entry.id   AF-A0A2D5CRE0-F1
#
_cell.length_a   1.000
_cell.length_b   1.000
_cell.length_c   1.000
_cell.angle_alpha   90.00
_cell.angle_beta   90.00
_cell.angle_gamma   90.00
#
_symmetry.space_group_name_H-M   'P 1'
#
loop_
_entity.id
_entity.type
_entity.pdbx_description
1 polymer ?
#
loop_
_entity_poly.entity_id
_entity_poly.type
_entity_poly.pdbx_seq_one_letter_code
_entity_poly.pdbx_strand_id
1 'polypeptide(L)'
;RGSFLLPQSGNLKAEDLNPYLSNIFIADKIAPGLVQIKTAGTGISARLGMDPRGMPLSALFRAQARGPLASAVHATLDTPEVTRLTLHAATNPLMPAIAAKMLLLPLLDNQSEPNRIFGVLTCSCSKTSDRLRFEIAKTQSYPIDLTFNTPTTCERATVNTGRYQSASGTANDQNHRSNPNTDRNIIHFKSPIDRA
;
A
#
# COMPACT_ATOMS: atom_id res chain seq x y z
N ARG A 1 -8.67 -26.82 -2.43
CA ARG A 1 -8.47 -25.49 -3.04
C ARG A 1 -9.26 -24.51 -2.17
N GLY A 2 -8.59 -23.68 -1.36
CA GLY A 2 -9.29 -22.75 -0.48
C GLY A 2 -9.88 -21.60 -1.28
N SER A 3 -11.17 -21.29 -1.08
CA SER A 3 -11.76 -20.05 -1.55
C SER A 3 -11.13 -18.90 -0.77
N PHE A 4 -10.18 -18.20 -1.39
CA PHE A 4 -9.63 -16.98 -0.83
C PHE A 4 -10.70 -15.90 -1.02
N LEU A 5 -11.60 -15.75 -0.05
CA LEU A 5 -12.53 -14.64 -0.03
C LEU A 5 -11.70 -13.37 0.10
N LEU A 6 -11.78 -12.48 -0.89
CA LEU A 6 -11.15 -11.17 -0.78
C LEU A 6 -11.72 -10.47 0.47
N PRO A 7 -10.86 -9.92 1.34
CA PRO A 7 -11.34 -9.18 2.49
C PRO A 7 -12.17 -7.98 2.00
N GLN A 8 -13.31 -7.75 2.64
CA GLN A 8 -14.06 -6.52 2.45
C GLN A 8 -13.19 -5.34 2.92
N SER A 9 -13.27 -4.19 2.24
CA SER A 9 -12.49 -3.00 2.62
C SER A 9 -12.74 -2.57 4.07
N GLY A 10 -13.97 -2.74 4.58
CA GLY A 10 -14.32 -2.47 5.98
C GLY A 10 -13.65 -3.39 7.02
N ASN A 11 -13.05 -4.51 6.60
CA ASN A 11 -12.29 -5.40 7.47
C ASN A 11 -10.81 -5.01 7.58
N LEU A 12 -10.33 -4.04 6.77
CA LEU A 12 -8.98 -3.51 6.85
C LEU A 12 -9.00 -2.19 7.63
N LYS A 13 -8.51 -2.21 8.87
CA LYS A 13 -8.42 -0.99 9.68
C LYS A 13 -7.05 -0.34 9.50
N ALA A 14 -6.98 0.98 9.68
CA ALA A 14 -5.73 1.72 9.53
C ALA A 14 -4.68 1.27 10.56
N GLU A 15 -5.14 0.90 11.76
CA GLU A 15 -4.31 0.40 12.86
C GLU A 15 -3.60 -0.90 12.50
N ASP A 16 -4.24 -1.76 11.68
CA ASP A 16 -3.67 -3.03 11.22
C ASP A 16 -2.50 -2.81 10.24
N LEU A 17 -2.50 -1.69 9.52
CA LEU A 17 -1.45 -1.32 8.58
C LEU A 17 -0.28 -0.57 9.24
N ASN A 18 -0.49 -0.04 10.45
CA ASN A 18 0.48 0.79 11.17
C ASN A 18 1.93 0.23 11.20
N PRO A 19 2.18 -1.06 11.52
CA PRO A 19 3.54 -1.60 11.51
C PRO A 19 4.20 -1.63 10.12
N TYR A 20 3.42 -1.55 9.05
CA TYR A 20 3.89 -1.59 7.67
C TYR A 20 3.99 -0.20 7.02
N LEU A 21 3.33 0.83 7.56
CA LEU A 21 3.31 2.19 7.01
C LEU A 21 4.71 2.76 6.79
N SER A 22 5.66 2.44 7.68
CA SER A 22 7.07 2.85 7.56
C SER A 22 7.74 2.36 6.27
N ASN A 23 7.24 1.28 5.67
CA ASN A 23 7.79 0.64 4.48
C ASN A 23 6.94 0.88 3.23
N ILE A 24 5.90 1.71 3.31
CA ILE A 24 4.97 1.99 2.21
C ILE A 24 5.34 3.31 1.52
N PHE A 25 5.14 3.39 0.20
CA PHE A 25 5.19 4.64 -0.55
C PHE A 25 4.06 4.71 -1.57
N ILE A 26 3.78 5.93 -2.02
CA ILE A 26 2.91 6.23 -3.14
C ILE A 26 3.76 6.95 -4.19
N ALA A 27 3.63 6.53 -5.45
CA ALA A 27 4.31 7.18 -6.56
C ALA A 27 3.33 7.50 -7.70
N ASP A 28 3.41 8.71 -8.26
CA ASP A 28 2.60 9.15 -9.39
C ASP A 28 3.36 8.90 -10.70
N LYS A 29 2.65 8.44 -11.74
CA LYS A 29 3.18 8.30 -13.11
C LYS A 29 3.52 9.67 -13.66
N ILE A 30 4.75 9.83 -14.15
CA ILE A 30 5.20 11.07 -14.80
C ILE A 30 5.54 10.86 -16.27
N ALA A 31 5.87 9.62 -16.67
CA ALA A 31 6.04 9.19 -18.05
C ALA A 31 5.89 7.65 -18.13
N PRO A 32 5.79 7.04 -19.32
CA PRO A 32 5.83 5.59 -19.46
C PRO A 32 7.09 4.99 -18.80
N GLY A 33 6.90 4.02 -17.90
CA GLY A 33 7.99 3.40 -17.14
C GLY A 33 8.67 4.31 -16.09
N LEU A 34 8.15 5.52 -15.85
CA LEU A 34 8.73 6.45 -14.89
C LEU A 34 7.68 6.99 -13.91
N VAL A 35 8.00 6.88 -12.62
CA VAL A 35 7.16 7.35 -11.53
C VAL A 35 7.97 8.20 -10.55
N GLN A 36 7.30 9.17 -9.94
CA GLN A 36 7.84 10.06 -8.93
C GLN A 36 7.20 9.76 -7.58
N ILE A 37 8.03 9.60 -6.54
CA ILE A 37 7.55 9.32 -5.19
C ILE A 37 6.84 10.57 -4.66
N LYS A 38 5.58 10.42 -4.26
CA LYS A 38 4.75 11.49 -3.69
C LYS A 38 4.74 11.48 -2.18
N THR A 39 4.63 10.29 -1.61
CA THR A 39 4.63 10.05 -0.17
C THR A 39 5.43 8.80 0.12
N ALA A 40 6.16 8.77 1.22
CA ALA A 40 6.86 7.59 1.68
C ALA A 40 6.86 7.51 3.21
N GLY A 41 6.84 6.28 3.73
CA GLY A 41 6.99 5.98 5.13
C GLY A 41 8.40 6.28 5.64
N THR A 42 8.50 6.47 6.95
CA THR A 42 9.75 6.84 7.66
C THR A 42 10.89 5.84 7.44
N GLY A 43 10.57 4.54 7.30
CA GLY A 43 11.55 3.49 7.02
C GLY A 43 12.15 3.58 5.62
N ILE A 44 11.44 4.12 4.64
CA ILE A 44 12.00 4.37 3.29
C ILE A 44 12.95 5.56 3.34
N SER A 45 12.53 6.66 3.98
CA SER A 45 13.37 7.85 4.16
C SER A 45 14.67 7.53 4.91
N ALA A 46 14.59 6.69 5.95
CA ALA A 46 15.76 6.19 6.67
C ALA A 46 16.73 5.45 5.73
N ARG A 47 16.25 4.52 4.90
CA ARG A 47 17.12 3.76 3.98
C ARG A 47 17.85 4.62 2.96
N LEU A 48 17.25 5.76 2.60
CA LEU A 48 17.85 6.74 1.70
C LEU A 48 18.75 7.75 2.40
N GLY A 49 18.56 7.95 3.70
CA GLY A 49 19.18 9.04 4.45
C GLY A 49 18.68 10.43 4.04
N MET A 50 17.55 10.52 3.32
CA MET A 50 16.91 11.76 2.89
C MET A 50 15.41 11.54 2.64
N ASP A 51 14.67 12.63 2.46
CA ASP A 51 13.26 12.60 2.08
C ASP A 51 13.11 12.20 0.59
N PRO A 52 12.48 11.07 0.25
CA PRO A 52 12.29 10.64 -1.13
C PRO A 52 11.21 11.42 -1.88
N ARG A 53 10.39 12.23 -1.20
CA ARG A 53 9.27 12.92 -1.85
C ARG A 53 9.79 13.85 -2.95
N GLY A 54 9.14 13.79 -4.11
CA GLY A 54 9.55 14.49 -5.32
C GLY A 54 10.70 13.81 -6.07
N MET A 55 11.31 12.73 -5.56
CA MET A 55 12.35 12.01 -6.29
C MET A 55 11.74 10.96 -7.23
N PRO A 56 12.35 10.68 -8.39
CA PRO A 56 11.97 9.54 -9.20
C PRO A 56 12.26 8.24 -8.47
N LEU A 57 11.39 7.23 -8.58
CA LEU A 57 11.58 5.91 -7.95
C LEU A 57 12.91 5.27 -8.38
N SER A 58 13.35 5.54 -9.60
CA SER A 58 14.63 5.09 -10.15
C SER A 58 15.86 5.61 -9.39
N ALA A 59 15.72 6.63 -8.55
CA ALA A 59 16.78 7.12 -7.67
C ALA A 59 17.16 6.12 -6.56
N LEU A 60 16.23 5.21 -6.19
CA LEU A 60 16.51 4.13 -5.25
C LEU A 60 17.42 3.05 -5.85
N PHE A 61 17.63 3.07 -7.16
CA PHE A 61 18.26 1.98 -7.91
C PHE A 61 19.60 2.40 -8.53
N ARG A 62 20.50 1.43 -8.69
CA ARG A 62 21.72 1.60 -9.47
C ARG A 62 21.37 1.73 -10.97
N ALA A 63 22.26 2.33 -11.74
CA ALA A 63 22.02 2.65 -13.15
C ALA A 63 21.58 1.42 -13.98
N GLN A 64 22.24 0.28 -13.78
CA GLN A 64 21.94 -0.99 -14.45
C GLN A 64 20.52 -1.51 -14.18
N ALA A 65 19.94 -1.17 -13.03
CA ALA A 65 18.61 -1.64 -12.64
C ALA A 65 17.48 -0.71 -13.11
N ARG A 66 17.80 0.46 -13.69
CA ARG A 66 16.78 1.43 -14.14
C ARG A 66 15.96 0.94 -15.32
N GLY A 67 16.57 0.21 -16.26
CA GLY A 67 15.85 -0.40 -17.39
C GLY A 67 14.83 -1.44 -16.92
N PRO A 68 15.26 -2.48 -16.18
CA PRO A 68 14.33 -3.48 -15.61
C PRO A 68 13.25 -2.87 -14.71
N LEU A 69 13.59 -1.81 -13.94
CA LEU A 69 12.61 -1.07 -13.16
C LEU A 69 11.57 -0.38 -14.06
N ALA A 70 11.99 0.26 -15.15
CA ALA A 70 11.06 0.93 -16.06
C ALA A 70 10.09 -0.08 -16.69
N SER A 71 10.56 -1.26 -17.07
CA SER A 71 9.71 -2.35 -17.54
C SER A 71 8.73 -2.82 -16.46
N ALA A 72 9.17 -2.95 -15.21
CA ALA A 72 8.30 -3.31 -14.09
C ALA A 72 7.23 -2.25 -13.82
N VAL A 73 7.59 -0.97 -13.85
CA VAL A 73 6.67 0.17 -13.67
C VAL A 73 5.66 0.23 -14.81
N HIS A 74 6.11 0.07 -16.05
CA HIS A 74 5.23 -0.02 -17.21
C HIS A 74 4.27 -1.20 -17.06
N ALA A 75 4.77 -2.36 -16.66
CA ALA A 75 3.92 -3.52 -16.40
C ALA A 75 2.86 -3.22 -15.33
N THR A 76 3.24 -2.60 -14.21
CA THR A 76 2.28 -2.27 -13.15
C THR A 76 1.18 -1.30 -13.62
N LEU A 77 1.51 -0.29 -14.43
CA LEU A 77 0.59 0.81 -14.76
C LEU A 77 -0.12 0.66 -16.11
N ASP A 78 0.65 0.37 -17.17
CA ASP A 78 0.18 0.33 -18.55
C ASP A 78 -0.42 -1.05 -18.92
N THR A 79 0.01 -2.12 -18.24
CA THR A 79 -0.58 -3.47 -18.37
C THR A 79 -0.99 -4.00 -16.99
N PRO A 80 -2.04 -3.42 -16.37
CA PRO A 80 -2.34 -3.50 -14.93
C PRO A 80 -2.00 -4.83 -14.24
N GLU A 81 -0.82 -4.87 -13.63
CA GLU A 81 -0.24 -6.06 -13.01
C GLU A 81 0.23 -5.76 -11.58
N VAL A 82 0.08 -6.73 -10.67
CA VAL A 82 0.85 -6.72 -9.42
C VAL A 82 2.27 -7.11 -9.75
N THR A 83 3.24 -6.23 -9.49
CA THR A 83 4.66 -6.55 -9.73
C THR A 83 5.40 -6.74 -8.41
N ARG A 84 6.07 -7.89 -8.27
CA ARG A 84 7.00 -8.21 -7.17
C ARG A 84 8.43 -8.18 -7.67
N LEU A 85 9.28 -7.46 -6.96
CA LEU A 85 10.70 -7.37 -7.22
C LEU A 85 11.48 -7.97 -6.05
N THR A 86 12.39 -8.89 -6.35
CA THR A 86 13.46 -9.30 -5.43
C THR A 86 14.65 -8.40 -5.69
N LEU A 87 15.11 -7.72 -4.64
CA LEU A 87 16.14 -6.70 -4.70
C LEU A 87 17.33 -7.08 -3.83
N HIS A 88 18.50 -6.56 -4.18
CA HIS A 88 19.67 -6.57 -3.32
C HIS A 88 20.37 -5.22 -3.35
N ALA A 89 20.97 -4.82 -2.24
CA ALA A 89 21.82 -3.65 -2.17
C ALA A 89 23.22 -4.05 -1.70
N ALA A 90 24.23 -3.76 -2.52
CA ALA A 90 25.63 -3.88 -2.11
C ALA A 90 26.12 -2.50 -1.64
N THR A 91 26.51 -2.40 -0.38
CA THR A 91 27.08 -1.17 0.20
C THR A 91 28.58 -1.10 -0.10
N ASN A 92 29.33 -2.17 0.18
CA ASN A 92 30.77 -2.30 -0.11
C ASN A 92 31.10 -3.69 -0.70
N PRO A 93 32.16 -3.84 -1.51
CA PRO A 93 32.59 -5.12 -2.06
C PRO A 93 32.91 -6.19 -0.99
N LEU A 94 33.29 -5.77 0.21
CA LEU A 94 33.62 -6.64 1.34
C LEU A 94 32.41 -7.02 2.22
N MET A 95 31.24 -6.43 1.99
CA MET A 95 30.05 -6.65 2.82
C MET A 95 29.03 -7.54 2.10
N PRO A 96 28.34 -8.43 2.83
CA PRO A 96 27.26 -9.21 2.24
C PRO A 96 26.16 -8.30 1.71
N ALA A 97 25.63 -8.65 0.54
CA ALA A 97 24.53 -7.90 -0.07
C ALA A 97 23.29 -7.94 0.84
N ILE A 98 22.66 -6.79 1.00
CA ILE A 98 21.46 -6.62 1.80
C ILE A 98 20.26 -7.04 0.96
N ALA A 99 19.49 -8.03 1.41
CA ALA A 99 18.30 -8.49 0.74
C ALA A 99 17.12 -7.53 0.95
N ALA A 100 16.38 -7.26 -0.12
CA ALA A 100 15.19 -6.45 -0.08
C ALA A 100 14.09 -7.00 -1.01
N LYS A 101 12.85 -6.62 -0.74
CA LYS A 101 11.69 -6.97 -1.57
C LYS A 101 10.86 -5.73 -1.79
N MET A 102 10.40 -5.56 -3.02
CA MET A 102 9.49 -4.49 -3.38
C MET A 102 8.21 -5.07 -4.00
N LEU A 103 7.07 -4.53 -3.61
CA LEU A 103 5.76 -4.83 -4.20
C LEU A 103 5.23 -3.53 -4.82
N LEU A 104 4.77 -3.61 -6.05
CA LEU A 104 4.12 -2.52 -6.77
C LEU A 104 2.69 -2.96 -7.12
N LEU A 105 1.74 -2.12 -6.76
CA LEU A 105 0.32 -2.33 -6.98
C LEU A 105 -0.22 -1.11 -7.75
N PRO A 106 -0.93 -1.31 -8.87
CA PRO A 106 -1.60 -0.20 -9.53
C PRO A 106 -2.71 0.33 -8.63
N LEU A 107 -2.80 1.66 -8.55
CA LEU A 107 -3.92 2.36 -7.94
C LEU A 107 -4.67 3.11 -9.04
N LEU A 108 -5.99 2.95 -9.03
CA LEU A 108 -6.91 3.82 -9.74
C LEU A 108 -7.21 5.03 -8.85
N ASP A 109 -7.21 6.21 -9.47
CA ASP A 109 -7.78 7.43 -8.89
C ASP A 109 -9.17 7.62 -9.55
N ASN A 110 -9.59 8.86 -9.80
CA ASN A 110 -10.81 9.19 -10.53
C ASN A 110 -10.73 8.91 -12.06
N GLN A 111 -9.67 8.28 -12.54
CA GLN A 111 -9.44 8.00 -13.97
C GLN A 111 -9.71 6.52 -14.27
N SER A 112 -10.02 6.23 -15.54
CA SER A 112 -10.23 4.85 -16.01
C SER A 112 -8.95 4.02 -16.11
N GLU A 113 -7.79 4.66 -16.05
CA GLU A 113 -6.47 4.01 -16.15
C GLU A 113 -5.62 4.27 -14.89
N PRO A 114 -4.81 3.29 -14.44
CA PRO A 114 -3.91 3.48 -13.31
C PRO A 114 -2.86 4.55 -13.61
N ASN A 115 -2.79 5.57 -12.75
CA ASN A 115 -1.80 6.64 -12.83
C ASN A 115 -0.92 6.72 -11.59
N ARG A 116 -1.12 5.83 -10.61
CA ARG A 116 -0.43 5.82 -9.33
C ARG A 116 -0.05 4.40 -8.93
N ILE A 117 1.07 4.27 -8.25
CA ILE A 117 1.52 3.01 -7.66
C ILE A 117 1.43 3.11 -6.14
N PHE A 118 0.83 2.09 -5.52
CA PHE A 118 1.05 1.76 -4.13
C PHE A 118 2.24 0.81 -4.03
N GLY A 119 3.28 1.25 -3.35
CA GLY A 119 4.54 0.53 -3.23
C GLY A 119 4.81 0.10 -1.80
N VAL A 120 5.39 -1.09 -1.63
CA VAL A 120 5.96 -1.54 -0.35
C VAL A 120 7.41 -1.91 -0.57
N LEU A 121 8.33 -1.40 0.25
CA LEU A 121 9.76 -1.72 0.22
C LEU A 121 10.21 -2.23 1.59
N THR A 122 10.54 -3.52 1.65
CA THR A 122 11.10 -4.16 2.85
C THR A 122 12.56 -4.53 2.61
N CYS A 123 13.38 -4.48 3.65
CA CYS A 123 14.82 -4.69 3.58
C CYS A 123 15.30 -5.29 4.90
N SER A 124 16.22 -6.25 4.84
CA SER A 124 16.72 -6.97 6.01
C SER A 124 17.73 -6.19 6.85
N CYS A 125 18.17 -5.01 6.41
CA CYS A 125 19.12 -4.19 7.15
C CYS A 125 18.45 -3.51 8.35
N SER A 126 19.09 -3.61 9.53
CA SER A 126 18.68 -2.96 10.76
C SER A 126 19.15 -1.50 10.88
N LYS A 127 20.06 -1.05 10.00
CA LYS A 127 20.62 0.30 10.02
C LYS A 127 19.79 1.27 9.18
N THR A 128 19.57 2.46 9.73
CA THR A 128 18.65 3.49 9.25
C THR A 128 19.32 4.58 8.40
N SER A 129 20.54 4.40 7.88
CA SER A 129 21.26 5.46 7.14
C SER A 129 22.27 4.94 6.11
N ASP A 130 21.93 3.87 5.40
CA ASP A 130 22.90 3.16 4.56
C ASP A 130 22.92 3.65 3.09
N ARG A 131 22.21 4.76 2.78
CA ARG A 131 22.05 5.36 1.43
C ARG A 131 21.92 4.30 0.34
N LEU A 132 21.05 3.33 0.59
CA LEU A 132 21.02 2.08 -0.17
C LEU A 132 20.62 2.35 -1.62
N ARG A 133 21.38 1.75 -2.53
CA ARG A 133 21.02 1.66 -3.94
C ARG A 133 20.80 0.21 -4.30
N PHE A 134 19.60 -0.08 -4.79
CA PHE A 134 19.17 -1.44 -5.10
C PHE A 134 19.52 -1.83 -6.54
N GLU A 135 19.74 -3.11 -6.72
CA GLU A 135 19.69 -3.83 -8.00
C GLU A 135 18.49 -4.78 -7.97
N ILE A 136 18.05 -5.21 -9.16
CA ILE A 136 16.91 -6.12 -9.31
C ILE A 136 17.46 -7.51 -9.64
N ALA A 137 17.23 -8.48 -8.76
CA ALA A 137 17.58 -9.87 -8.96
C ALA A 137 16.48 -10.67 -9.67
N LYS A 138 15.22 -10.34 -9.41
CA LYS A 138 14.07 -11.03 -9.99
C LYS A 138 12.87 -10.10 -10.09
N THR A 139 12.13 -10.23 -11.19
CA THR A 139 10.83 -9.60 -11.40
C THR A 139 9.77 -10.68 -11.60
N GLN A 140 8.63 -10.52 -10.94
CA GLN A 140 7.47 -11.38 -11.11
C GLN A 140 6.24 -10.49 -11.24
N SER A 141 5.46 -10.70 -12.29
CA SER A 141 4.20 -10.00 -12.48
C SER A 141 3.01 -10.94 -12.42
N TYR A 142 1.89 -10.42 -11.94
CA TYR A 142 0.62 -11.13 -11.85
C TYR A 142 -0.48 -10.22 -12.41
N PRO A 143 -1.16 -10.61 -13.50
CA PRO A 143 -2.20 -9.78 -14.10
C PRO A 143 -3.34 -9.57 -13.11
N ILE A 144 -3.89 -8.35 -13.10
CA ILE A 144 -5.09 -8.01 -12.34
C ILE A 144 -6.17 -7.63 -13.34
N ASP A 145 -7.35 -8.19 -13.14
CA ASP A 145 -8.53 -7.74 -13.86
C ASP A 145 -9.06 -6.45 -13.21
N LEU A 146 -9.01 -5.34 -13.95
CA LEU A 146 -9.53 -4.05 -13.49
C LEU A 146 -11.03 -3.89 -13.78
N THR A 147 -11.74 -4.93 -14.21
CA THR A 147 -13.21 -4.92 -14.31
C THR A 147 -13.85 -4.92 -12.92
N PHE A 148 -13.65 -3.81 -12.21
CA PHE A 148 -14.44 -3.49 -11.03
C PHE A 148 -15.84 -3.14 -11.52
N ASN A 149 -16.80 -4.06 -11.38
CA ASN A 149 -18.20 -3.66 -11.34
C ASN A 149 -18.37 -2.80 -10.09
N THR A 150 -18.15 -1.50 -10.21
CA THR A 150 -18.63 -0.53 -9.22
C THR A 150 -20.14 -0.68 -9.16
N PRO A 151 -20.75 -1.08 -8.02
CA PRO A 151 -22.16 -0.83 -7.84
C PRO A 151 -22.35 0.68 -8.00
N THR A 152 -23.22 1.05 -8.93
CA THR A 152 -23.59 2.42 -9.26
C THR A 152 -23.85 3.19 -7.97
N THR A 153 -23.01 4.19 -7.71
CA THR A 153 -23.29 5.42 -6.97
C THR A 153 -24.20 5.31 -5.74
N CYS A 154 -23.63 5.42 -4.54
CA CYS A 154 -24.38 6.00 -3.42
C CYS A 154 -24.65 7.46 -3.75
N GLU A 155 -25.87 7.74 -4.21
CA GLU A 155 -26.42 9.08 -4.33
C GLU A 155 -26.28 9.77 -2.96
N ARG A 156 -25.44 10.80 -2.90
CA ARG A 156 -25.41 11.70 -1.74
C ARG A 156 -26.79 12.35 -1.67
N ALA A 157 -27.63 11.84 -0.78
CA ALA A 157 -28.85 12.54 -0.40
C ALA A 157 -28.49 13.96 0.06
N THR A 158 -28.86 14.95 -0.74
CA THR A 158 -28.90 16.35 -0.30
C THR A 158 -29.88 16.43 0.87
N VAL A 159 -29.36 16.52 2.09
CA VAL A 159 -30.17 16.86 3.27
C VAL A 159 -30.61 18.30 3.09
N ASN A 160 -31.87 18.46 2.69
CA ASN A 160 -32.52 19.74 2.56
C ASN A 160 -32.69 20.34 3.96
N THR A 161 -31.85 21.32 4.32
CA THR A 161 -31.96 22.07 5.58
C THR A 161 -32.98 23.19 5.41
N GLY A 162 -34.26 22.78 5.30
CA GLY A 162 -35.41 23.68 5.32
C GLY A 162 -36.04 23.73 6.71
N ARG A 163 -35.87 24.88 7.39
CA ARG A 163 -36.69 25.44 8.48
C ARG A 163 -37.94 24.64 8.88
N TYR A 164 -38.06 24.25 10.15
CA TYR A 164 -39.28 24.48 10.94
C TYR A 164 -38.94 24.66 12.43
N GLN A 165 -39.60 25.63 13.02
CA GLN A 165 -39.44 26.16 14.37
C GLN A 165 -40.14 25.28 15.42
N SER A 166 -39.58 25.30 16.63
CA SER A 166 -40.21 25.31 17.95
C SER A 166 -41.56 24.60 18.17
N ALA A 167 -41.57 23.56 19.01
CA ALA A 167 -42.56 23.42 20.09
C ALA A 167 -42.09 22.43 21.16
N SER A 168 -42.16 22.89 22.40
CA SER A 168 -42.02 22.22 23.69
C SER A 168 -42.98 21.03 23.91
N GLY A 169 -42.51 19.99 24.60
CA GLY A 169 -43.37 18.91 25.13
C GLY A 169 -42.59 17.89 25.97
N THR A 170 -42.97 17.77 27.24
CA THR A 170 -42.40 16.92 28.31
C THR A 170 -42.90 15.46 28.28
N ALA A 171 -42.13 14.60 28.96
CA ALA A 171 -42.54 13.41 29.74
C ALA A 171 -42.41 11.99 29.14
N ASN A 172 -41.69 11.15 29.92
CA ASN A 172 -41.78 9.68 30.12
C ASN A 172 -41.66 8.76 28.87
N ASP A 173 -41.24 7.49 28.93
CA ASP A 173 -41.12 6.53 30.01
C ASP A 173 -40.09 5.44 29.62
N GLN A 174 -39.74 4.63 30.62
CA GLN A 174 -38.89 3.45 30.61
C GLN A 174 -39.37 2.33 29.66
N ASN A 175 -38.46 1.54 29.09
CA ASN A 175 -38.27 0.12 29.41
C ASN A 175 -37.43 -0.67 28.38
N HIS A 176 -36.63 -1.60 28.94
CA HIS A 176 -36.30 -2.96 28.45
C HIS A 176 -35.69 -3.18 27.05
N ARG A 177 -34.76 -4.12 26.81
CA ARG A 177 -34.01 -5.11 27.61
C ARG A 177 -33.02 -5.80 26.63
N SER A 178 -31.91 -6.29 27.17
CA SER A 178 -31.18 -7.53 26.81
C SER A 178 -30.42 -7.70 25.48
N ASN A 179 -29.09 -7.74 25.62
CA ASN A 179 -28.05 -8.67 25.07
C ASN A 179 -28.56 -10.10 24.70
N PRO A 180 -27.92 -10.97 23.87
CA PRO A 180 -26.47 -11.32 23.98
C PRO A 180 -25.69 -11.80 22.71
N ASN A 181 -24.36 -11.88 22.86
CA ASN A 181 -23.38 -12.83 22.27
C ASN A 181 -23.41 -13.25 20.78
N THR A 182 -22.23 -13.22 20.12
CA THR A 182 -21.59 -14.43 19.56
C THR A 182 -20.07 -14.25 19.38
N ASP A 183 -19.37 -15.32 19.76
CA ASP A 183 -17.94 -15.58 19.79
C ASP A 183 -17.13 -15.22 18.53
N ARG A 184 -16.05 -14.48 18.78
CA ARG A 184 -14.64 -14.84 18.54
C ARG A 184 -14.35 -15.89 17.45
N ASN A 185 -13.79 -15.42 16.33
CA ASN A 185 -12.83 -16.22 15.58
C ASN A 185 -11.67 -15.32 15.09
N ILE A 186 -10.63 -15.19 15.91
CA ILE A 186 -9.41 -14.45 15.58
C ILE A 186 -8.41 -15.44 14.99
N ILE A 187 -8.07 -15.26 13.72
CA ILE A 187 -6.98 -15.99 13.06
C ILE A 187 -5.66 -15.39 13.52
N HIS A 188 -4.89 -16.14 14.30
CA HIS A 188 -3.53 -15.78 14.68
C HIS A 188 -2.58 -15.89 13.49
N PHE A 189 -2.04 -14.75 13.05
CA PHE A 189 -0.86 -14.72 12.18
C PHE A 189 0.40 -14.86 13.05
N LYS A 190 1.00 -16.05 13.02
CA LYS A 190 2.28 -16.31 13.69
C LYS A 190 3.41 -15.72 12.83
N SER A 191 4.02 -14.65 13.33
CA SER A 191 5.27 -14.10 12.77
C SER A 191 6.43 -15.06 13.04
N PRO A 192 7.30 -15.36 12.06
CA PRO A 192 8.50 -16.17 12.28
C PRO A 192 9.66 -15.26 12.71
N ILE A 193 9.65 -14.82 13.97
CA ILE A 193 10.84 -14.29 14.66
C ILE A 193 10.78 -14.79 16.10
N ASP A 194 11.25 -16.01 16.30
CA ASP A 194 12.12 -16.39 17.42
C ASP A 194 12.54 -17.85 17.25
N ARG A 195 13.78 -18.04 16.81
CA ARG A 195 14.56 -19.26 17.02
C ARG A 195 15.97 -18.83 17.41
N ALA A 196 16.18 -18.76 18.71
CA ALA A 196 17.42 -19.11 19.39
C ALA A 196 17.03 -19.88 20.65
#